data_AF-A0A4V2S5P8-F1
#
_entry.id   AF-A0A4V2S5P8-F1
#
_cell.length_a   1.000
_cell.length_b   1.000
_cell.length_c   1.000
_cell.angle_alpha   90.00
_cell.angle_beta   90.00
_cell.angle_gamma   90.00
#
_symmetry.space_group_name_H-M   'P 1'
#
loop_
_entity.id
_entity.type
_entity.pdbx_description
1 polymer ?
#
loop_
_entity_poly.entity_id
_entity_poly.type
_entity_poly.pdbx_seq_one_letter_code
_entity_poly.pdbx_strand_id
1 'polypeptide(L)'
;MSPCRTPPHLTPEVVQAALAELRKSRTDLHRSHQVARCDLGLAMPGLRFGRATPAAGFVLSGECVCRDLVLDVLYVVWMFLTEHGADRANLAGAVRYHVRKRVIDVFRSYRADRGAPVKPKQVRNNRYGRALPDDEHRAVLGHLADEAGYSAPLPGQGYLLRRLAERCVAEFGQSVPYYLERLPSIIQTVKRVCGGGKRVNVGTRTVPEYVSWYDAYIDRPLGRRPDSTTRSLSDEDAFPQGADQVEDPDAARAFDAVERADQVEDPDAVVVDMVVGGLAGAPPDDQARALRGTVRALADRGLLPERRAVSLLADPARLDDVLCQAQVLIAGSHCA
;
A
#
# COMPACT_ATOMS: atom_id res chain seq x y z
N MET A 1 -19.29 21.24 35.52
CA MET A 1 -18.99 20.34 34.38
C MET A 1 -20.01 19.22 34.40
N SER A 2 -20.94 19.20 33.45
CA SER A 2 -22.00 18.19 33.40
C SER A 2 -21.41 16.81 33.07
N PRO A 3 -21.84 15.72 33.73
CA PRO A 3 -21.36 14.39 33.42
C PRO A 3 -21.84 13.99 32.02
N CYS A 4 -20.90 13.62 31.15
CA CYS A 4 -21.18 13.02 29.85
C CYS A 4 -22.02 11.76 30.08
N ARG A 5 -23.32 11.81 29.77
CA ARG A 5 -24.20 10.65 29.73
C ARG A 5 -23.61 9.65 28.74
N THR A 6 -23.59 8.37 29.11
CA THR A 6 -23.25 7.28 28.20
C THR A 6 -24.05 7.42 26.90
N PRO A 7 -23.44 7.30 25.72
CA PRO A 7 -24.21 7.18 24.50
C PRO A 7 -25.15 5.98 24.64
N PRO A 8 -26.46 6.12 24.40
CA PRO A 8 -27.51 5.16 24.82
C PRO A 8 -27.41 3.75 24.21
N HIS A 9 -26.42 3.49 23.34
CA HIS A 9 -26.30 2.26 22.57
C HIS A 9 -25.01 1.45 22.87
N LEU A 10 -24.03 1.99 23.60
CA LEU A 10 -22.82 1.26 23.94
C LEU A 10 -23.01 0.46 25.24
N THR A 11 -23.41 -0.80 25.11
CA THR A 11 -23.51 -1.74 26.23
C THR A 11 -22.17 -2.46 26.50
N PRO A 12 -21.98 -3.05 27.69
CA PRO A 12 -20.77 -3.83 28.01
C PRO A 12 -20.51 -4.96 27.01
N GLU A 13 -21.56 -5.64 26.55
CA GLU A 13 -21.48 -6.72 25.58
C GLU A 13 -20.98 -6.23 24.21
N VAL A 14 -21.51 -5.10 23.73
CA VAL A 14 -21.08 -4.46 22.49
C VAL A 14 -19.61 -4.05 22.54
N VAL A 15 -19.18 -3.45 23.65
CA VAL A 15 -17.79 -3.01 23.82
C VAL A 15 -16.84 -4.21 23.89
N GLN A 16 -17.21 -5.28 24.60
CA GLN A 16 -16.42 -6.52 24.62
C GLN A 16 -16.33 -7.15 23.22
N ALA A 17 -17.42 -7.14 22.46
CA ALA A 17 -17.46 -7.64 21.09
C ALA A 17 -16.52 -6.85 20.17
N ALA A 18 -16.53 -5.52 20.25
CA ALA A 18 -15.62 -4.66 19.49
C ALA A 18 -14.16 -4.90 19.88
N LEU A 19 -13.83 -4.89 21.17
CA LEU A 19 -12.47 -5.10 21.67
C LEU A 19 -11.91 -6.49 21.33
N ALA A 20 -12.76 -7.51 21.23
CA ALA A 20 -12.35 -8.85 20.82
C ALA A 20 -11.78 -8.85 19.40
N GLU A 21 -12.42 -8.14 18.46
CA GLU A 21 -11.93 -8.02 17.08
C GLU A 21 -10.65 -7.18 16.98
N LEU A 22 -10.40 -6.29 17.94
CA LEU A 22 -9.18 -5.47 17.98
C LEU A 22 -7.98 -6.18 18.60
N ARG A 23 -8.11 -7.39 19.17
CA ARG A 23 -7.00 -8.05 19.88
C ARG A 23 -5.73 -8.16 19.04
N LYS A 24 -5.85 -8.67 17.80
CA LYS A 24 -4.69 -8.84 16.91
C LYS A 24 -4.06 -7.49 16.58
N SER A 25 -4.87 -6.54 16.11
CA SER A 25 -4.43 -5.19 15.76
C SER A 25 -3.75 -4.46 16.93
N ARG A 26 -4.28 -4.60 18.15
CA ARG A 26 -3.67 -4.03 19.35
C ARG A 26 -2.35 -4.72 19.71
N THR A 27 -2.26 -6.04 19.60
CA THR A 27 -1.01 -6.77 19.82
C THR A 27 0.06 -6.35 18.82
N ASP A 28 -0.29 -6.22 17.54
CA ASP A 28 0.63 -5.78 16.49
C ASP A 28 1.09 -4.33 16.74
N LEU A 29 0.17 -3.46 17.18
CA LEU A 29 0.46 -2.07 17.56
C LEU A 29 1.37 -1.98 18.80
N HIS A 30 1.11 -2.79 19.83
CA HIS A 30 1.95 -2.84 21.03
C HIS A 30 3.36 -3.36 20.71
N ARG A 31 3.46 -4.43 19.92
CA ARG A 31 4.74 -4.99 19.51
C ARG A 31 5.57 -3.96 18.76
N SER A 32 4.95 -3.25 17.83
CA SER A 32 5.65 -2.25 17.02
C SER A 32 6.12 -1.02 17.79
N HIS A 33 5.34 -0.58 18.79
CA HIS A 33 5.70 0.53 19.68
C HIS A 33 6.47 0.08 20.93
N GLN A 34 6.88 -1.20 21.00
CA GLN A 34 7.59 -1.77 22.15
C GLN A 34 6.87 -1.55 23.50
N VAL A 35 5.54 -1.57 23.48
CA VAL A 35 4.71 -1.39 24.67
C VAL A 35 4.81 -2.63 25.54
N ALA A 36 5.58 -2.55 26.63
CA ALA A 36 5.75 -3.65 27.58
C ALA A 36 4.47 -3.94 28.38
N ARG A 37 3.69 -2.89 28.71
CA ARG A 37 2.43 -3.00 29.43
C ARG A 37 1.42 -1.99 28.91
N CYS A 38 0.25 -2.48 28.53
CA CYS A 38 -0.88 -1.62 28.16
C CYS A 38 -1.53 -1.05 29.43
N ASP A 39 -1.50 0.27 29.58
CA ASP A 39 -2.15 1.02 30.67
C ASP A 39 -3.58 1.46 30.34
N LEU A 40 -4.08 1.15 29.13
CA LEU A 40 -5.44 1.47 28.70
C LEU A 40 -6.46 0.98 29.72
N GLY A 41 -7.09 1.93 30.40
CA GLY A 41 -8.20 1.71 31.31
C GLY A 41 -9.51 1.92 30.57
N LEU A 42 -10.44 1.00 30.78
CA LEU A 42 -11.81 1.14 30.31
C LEU A 42 -12.71 0.92 31.52
N ALA A 43 -13.63 1.83 31.81
CA ALA A 43 -14.60 1.69 32.88
C ALA A 43 -16.01 1.98 32.34
N MET A 44 -16.91 1.03 32.55
CA MET A 44 -18.34 1.12 32.22
C MET A 44 -19.10 0.23 33.22
N PRO A 45 -20.28 0.65 33.71
CA PRO A 45 -21.13 -0.23 34.52
C PRO A 45 -21.39 -1.57 33.81
N GLY A 46 -21.06 -2.69 34.46
CA GLY A 46 -21.24 -4.05 33.89
C GLY A 46 -20.03 -4.61 33.12
N LEU A 47 -18.96 -3.83 32.90
CA LEU A 47 -17.67 -4.38 32.46
C LEU A 47 -16.86 -4.89 33.66
N ARG A 48 -16.31 -6.10 33.57
CA ARG A 48 -15.46 -6.72 34.62
C ARG A 48 -14.08 -6.06 34.76
N PHE A 49 -13.69 -5.21 33.82
CA PHE A 49 -12.41 -4.50 33.81
C PHE A 49 -12.69 -3.03 34.09
N GLY A 50 -12.11 -2.48 35.17
CA GLY A 50 -12.23 -1.07 35.56
C GLY A 50 -13.19 -0.82 36.74
N ARG A 51 -12.73 -0.05 37.73
CA ARG A 51 -13.60 0.52 38.78
C ARG A 51 -14.35 1.71 38.17
N ALA A 52 -15.54 1.49 37.63
CA ALA A 52 -16.42 2.58 37.23
C ALA A 52 -16.89 3.34 38.47
N THR A 53 -16.66 4.66 38.52
CA THR A 53 -17.39 5.51 39.45
C THR A 53 -18.86 5.56 39.00
N PRO A 54 -19.85 5.48 39.93
CA PRO A 54 -21.27 5.41 39.58
C PRO A 54 -21.79 6.54 38.69
N ALA A 55 -21.08 7.67 38.64
CA ALA A 55 -21.47 8.89 37.92
C ALA A 55 -21.04 8.93 36.44
N ALA A 56 -20.10 8.08 36.00
CA ALA A 56 -19.61 8.09 34.62
C ALA A 56 -20.09 6.84 33.87
N GLY A 57 -20.93 7.05 32.85
CA GLY A 57 -21.46 5.97 32.03
C GLY A 57 -20.40 5.19 31.26
N PHE A 58 -19.33 5.87 30.82
CA PHE A 58 -18.22 5.32 30.05
C PHE A 58 -16.97 6.18 30.25
N VAL A 59 -15.84 5.57 30.59
CA VAL A 59 -14.54 6.23 30.71
C VAL A 59 -13.48 5.38 30.02
N LEU A 60 -12.72 6.00 29.11
CA LEU A 60 -11.49 5.45 28.57
C LEU A 60 -10.31 6.30 29.07
N SER A 61 -9.34 5.66 29.72
CA SER A 61 -8.18 6.30 30.36
C SER A 61 -6.87 5.63 29.94
N GLY A 62 -5.75 6.23 30.31
CA GLY A 62 -4.41 5.77 29.93
C GLY A 62 -3.85 6.48 28.70
N GLU A 63 -2.58 6.25 28.44
CA GLU A 63 -1.82 6.90 27.36
C GLU A 63 -1.25 5.89 26.35
N CYS A 64 -1.63 4.61 26.46
CA CYS A 64 -1.24 3.60 25.48
C CYS A 64 -1.60 4.02 24.05
N VAL A 65 -0.68 3.78 23.13
CA VAL A 65 -0.83 3.99 21.68
C VAL A 65 -2.06 3.32 21.06
N CYS A 66 -2.61 2.28 21.70
CA CYS A 66 -3.84 1.63 21.24
C CYS A 66 -5.13 2.38 21.62
N ARG A 67 -5.05 3.44 22.42
CA ARG A 67 -6.20 4.23 22.86
C ARG A 67 -6.97 4.82 21.70
N ASP A 68 -6.29 5.47 20.76
CA ASP A 68 -6.94 6.14 19.62
C ASP A 68 -7.63 5.13 18.71
N LEU A 69 -6.98 3.98 18.43
CA LEU A 69 -7.58 2.88 17.69
C LEU A 69 -8.87 2.38 18.36
N VAL A 70 -8.85 2.24 19.69
CA VAL A 70 -10.03 1.81 20.45
C VAL A 70 -11.13 2.87 20.39
N LEU A 71 -10.80 4.16 20.54
CA LEU A 71 -11.77 5.25 20.44
C LEU A 71 -12.44 5.30 19.07
N ASP A 72 -11.66 5.27 17.99
CA ASP A 72 -12.19 5.40 16.64
C ASP A 72 -13.05 4.20 16.25
N VAL A 73 -12.67 2.99 16.68
CA VAL A 73 -13.51 1.81 16.45
C VAL A 73 -14.79 1.85 17.27
N LEU A 74 -14.73 2.33 18.52
CA LEU A 74 -15.95 2.51 19.32
C LEU A 74 -16.87 3.59 18.74
N TYR A 75 -16.31 4.63 18.15
CA TYR A 75 -17.07 5.64 17.39
C TYR A 75 -17.74 5.02 16.15
N VAL A 76 -17.02 4.19 15.39
CA VAL A 76 -17.59 3.43 14.26
C VAL A 76 -18.75 2.54 14.71
N VAL A 77 -18.61 1.84 15.84
CA VAL A 77 -19.69 1.02 16.41
C VAL A 77 -20.86 1.89 16.85
N TRP A 78 -20.61 3.03 17.50
CA TRP A 78 -21.66 3.95 17.93
C TRP A 78 -22.47 4.49 16.74
N MET A 79 -21.80 4.89 15.66
CA MET A 79 -22.46 5.32 14.42
C MET A 79 -23.32 4.19 13.83
N PHE A 80 -22.76 2.98 13.74
CA PHE A 80 -23.49 1.82 13.24
C PHE A 80 -24.78 1.57 14.04
N LEU A 81 -24.71 1.60 15.37
CA LEU A 81 -25.86 1.36 16.24
C LEU A 81 -26.89 2.48 16.19
N THR A 82 -26.44 3.72 16.01
CA THR A 82 -27.33 4.89 15.84
C THR A 82 -28.11 4.78 14.53
N GLU A 83 -27.48 4.32 13.46
CA GLU A 83 -28.11 4.16 12.14
C GLU A 83 -29.03 2.93 12.05
N HIS A 84 -28.66 1.84 12.72
CA HIS A 84 -29.26 0.52 12.49
C HIS A 84 -30.07 -0.05 13.67
N GLY A 85 -30.13 0.68 14.78
CA GLY A 85 -30.79 0.27 16.01
C GLY A 85 -30.04 -0.79 16.81
N ALA A 86 -30.33 -0.85 18.11
CA ALA A 86 -29.75 -1.82 19.05
C ALA A 86 -30.60 -3.10 19.24
N ASP A 87 -31.83 -3.11 18.72
CA ASP A 87 -32.80 -4.20 18.91
C ASP A 87 -32.57 -5.35 17.93
N ARG A 88 -31.43 -6.04 18.07
CA ARG A 88 -31.06 -7.19 17.24
C ARG A 88 -30.88 -8.43 18.10
N ALA A 89 -31.44 -9.56 17.65
CA ALA A 89 -31.30 -10.86 18.32
C ALA A 89 -29.84 -11.30 18.54
N ASN A 90 -28.92 -10.88 17.67
CA ASN A 90 -27.48 -11.11 17.82
C ASN A 90 -26.70 -9.81 17.58
N LEU A 91 -26.83 -8.87 18.52
CA LEU A 91 -26.17 -7.57 18.47
C LEU A 91 -24.64 -7.70 18.45
N ALA A 92 -24.07 -8.53 19.34
CA ALA A 92 -22.63 -8.74 19.43
C ALA A 92 -22.03 -9.29 18.13
N GLY A 93 -22.70 -10.25 17.49
CA GLY A 93 -22.28 -10.79 16.19
C GLY A 93 -22.30 -9.75 15.08
N ALA A 94 -23.34 -8.92 15.02
CA ALA A 94 -23.45 -7.83 14.06
C ALA A 94 -22.32 -6.79 14.25
N VAL A 95 -22.01 -6.42 15.50
CA VAL A 95 -20.91 -5.51 15.83
C VAL A 95 -19.57 -6.09 15.42
N ARG A 96 -19.28 -7.37 15.74
CA ARG A 96 -18.03 -8.02 15.33
C ARG A 96 -17.84 -7.99 13.81
N TYR A 97 -18.89 -8.34 13.08
CA TYR A 97 -18.87 -8.30 11.62
C TYR A 97 -18.62 -6.89 11.07
N HIS A 98 -19.30 -5.88 11.64
CA HIS A 98 -19.14 -4.50 11.24
C HIS A 98 -17.73 -3.98 11.52
N VAL A 99 -17.20 -4.23 12.72
CA VAL A 99 -15.83 -3.86 13.11
C VAL A 99 -14.81 -4.49 12.17
N ARG A 100 -14.92 -5.79 11.85
CA ARG A 100 -14.00 -6.44 10.89
C ARG A 100 -13.97 -5.76 9.52
N LYS A 101 -15.11 -5.28 9.04
CA LYS A 101 -15.20 -4.57 7.77
C LYS A 101 -14.61 -3.16 7.85
N ARG A 102 -14.86 -2.44 8.95
CA ARG A 102 -14.54 -1.01 9.06
C ARG A 102 -13.20 -0.69 9.71
N VAL A 103 -12.61 -1.61 10.46
CA VAL A 103 -11.28 -1.39 11.06
C VAL A 103 -10.22 -1.12 9.97
N ILE A 104 -10.39 -1.71 8.79
CA ILE A 104 -9.52 -1.46 7.62
C ILE A 104 -9.64 -0.01 7.15
N ASP A 105 -10.83 0.59 7.23
CA ASP A 105 -11.06 1.98 6.86
C ASP A 105 -10.43 2.94 7.90
N VAL A 106 -10.48 2.59 9.20
CA VAL A 106 -9.77 3.32 10.26
C VAL A 106 -8.26 3.34 10.00
N PHE A 107 -7.66 2.17 9.73
CA PHE A 107 -6.25 2.09 9.35
C PHE A 107 -5.94 2.84 8.06
N ARG A 108 -6.87 2.86 7.10
CA ARG A 108 -6.70 3.66 5.88
C ARG A 108 -6.67 5.15 6.17
N SER A 109 -7.53 5.64 7.06
CA SER A 109 -7.53 7.04 7.50
C SER A 109 -6.20 7.39 8.13
N TYR A 110 -5.74 6.60 9.10
CA TYR A 110 -4.45 6.83 9.77
C TYR A 110 -3.25 6.88 8.83
N ARG A 111 -3.28 6.07 7.78
CA ARG A 111 -2.26 6.08 6.73
C ARG A 111 -2.34 7.35 5.88
N ALA A 112 -3.54 7.76 5.50
CA ALA A 112 -3.77 8.99 4.75
C ALA A 112 -3.35 10.24 5.54
N ASP A 113 -3.67 10.31 6.84
CA ASP A 113 -3.28 11.41 7.73
C ASP A 113 -1.76 11.52 7.90
N ARG A 114 -1.03 10.43 7.69
CA ARG A 114 0.45 10.38 7.68
C ARG A 114 1.06 10.70 6.32
N GLY A 115 0.25 10.92 5.29
CA GLY A 115 0.73 11.14 3.92
C GLY A 115 1.06 9.86 3.14
N ALA A 116 0.72 8.67 3.66
CA ALA A 116 0.96 7.37 3.01
C ALA A 116 -0.35 6.69 2.55
N PRO A 117 -1.15 7.32 1.67
CA PRO A 117 -2.47 6.81 1.27
C PRO A 117 -2.40 5.50 0.47
N VAL A 118 -1.23 5.13 -0.05
CA VAL A 118 -1.10 3.98 -0.94
C VAL A 118 -1.17 2.66 -0.17
N LYS A 119 -1.86 1.67 -0.76
CA LYS A 119 -2.02 0.34 -0.16
C LYS A 119 -0.82 -0.55 -0.53
N PRO A 120 -0.10 -1.14 0.44
CA PRO A 120 1.09 -1.97 0.20
C PRO A 120 0.89 -3.05 -0.88
N LYS A 121 -0.21 -3.81 -0.79
CA LYS A 121 -0.54 -4.86 -1.76
C LYS A 121 -0.81 -4.34 -3.18
N GLN A 122 -1.30 -3.11 -3.31
CA GLN A 122 -1.53 -2.49 -4.62
C GLN A 122 -0.24 -1.92 -5.20
N VAL A 123 0.68 -1.42 -4.35
CA VAL A 123 1.98 -0.90 -4.78
C VAL A 123 2.80 -1.98 -5.49
N ARG A 124 2.83 -3.21 -4.94
CA ARG A 124 3.57 -4.33 -5.54
C ARG A 124 3.16 -4.62 -6.99
N ASN A 125 1.90 -4.33 -7.33
CA ASN A 125 1.30 -4.64 -8.63
C ASN A 125 1.08 -3.41 -9.51
N ASN A 126 1.46 -2.21 -9.07
CA ASN A 126 1.37 -1.00 -9.88
C ASN A 126 2.51 -0.93 -10.90
N ARG A 127 2.55 0.12 -11.71
CA ARG A 127 3.60 0.31 -12.74
C ARG A 127 5.02 0.25 -12.16
N TYR A 128 5.25 0.81 -10.98
CA TYR A 128 6.55 0.85 -10.33
C TYR A 128 6.94 -0.53 -9.78
N GLY A 129 6.00 -1.22 -9.13
CA GLY A 129 6.22 -2.58 -8.65
C GLY A 129 6.54 -3.55 -9.80
N ARG A 130 5.81 -3.44 -10.92
CA ARG A 130 6.06 -4.28 -12.10
C ARG A 130 7.39 -4.01 -12.79
N ALA A 131 7.91 -2.79 -12.67
CA ALA A 131 9.20 -2.44 -13.22
C ALA A 131 10.37 -2.96 -12.39
N LEU A 132 10.16 -3.37 -11.13
CA LEU A 132 11.24 -3.87 -10.28
C LEU A 132 11.76 -5.24 -10.76
N PRO A 133 13.06 -5.54 -10.56
CA PRO A 133 13.72 -6.70 -11.14
C PRO A 133 13.08 -8.05 -10.76
N ASP A 134 12.73 -8.22 -9.49
CA ASP A 134 12.27 -9.49 -8.95
C ASP A 134 11.21 -9.33 -7.84
N ASP A 135 10.72 -10.46 -7.33
CA ASP A 135 9.73 -10.50 -6.25
C ASP A 135 10.26 -9.96 -4.93
N GLU A 136 11.58 -10.04 -4.68
CA GLU A 136 12.19 -9.54 -3.45
C GLU A 136 12.16 -8.01 -3.43
N HIS A 137 12.56 -7.37 -4.52
CA HIS A 137 12.45 -5.91 -4.71
C HIS A 137 10.99 -5.46 -4.61
N ARG A 138 10.06 -6.18 -5.27
CA ARG A 138 8.61 -5.90 -5.17
C ARG A 138 8.13 -6.01 -3.73
N ALA A 139 8.56 -7.03 -3.00
CA ALA A 139 8.18 -7.22 -1.61
C ALA A 139 8.69 -6.09 -0.71
N VAL A 140 9.96 -5.69 -0.88
CA VAL A 140 10.56 -4.57 -0.15
C VAL A 140 9.85 -3.25 -0.45
N LEU A 141 9.48 -2.97 -1.70
CA LEU A 141 8.64 -1.80 -2.02
C LEU A 141 7.30 -1.85 -1.26
N GLY A 142 6.65 -3.01 -1.22
CA GLY A 142 5.43 -3.20 -0.44
C GLY A 142 5.65 -3.00 1.06
N HIS A 143 6.76 -3.48 1.61
CA HIS A 143 7.11 -3.32 3.03
C HIS A 143 7.45 -1.85 3.37
N LEU A 144 8.18 -1.15 2.51
CA LEU A 144 8.44 0.29 2.63
C LEU A 144 7.14 1.08 2.63
N ALA A 145 6.24 0.78 1.70
CA ALA A 145 4.92 1.41 1.67
C ALA A 145 4.13 1.11 2.95
N ASP A 146 4.25 -0.09 3.51
CA ASP A 146 3.59 -0.43 4.76
C ASP A 146 4.17 0.37 5.93
N GLU A 147 5.49 0.38 6.10
CA GLU A 147 6.22 1.15 7.13
C GLU A 147 5.94 2.66 7.02
N ALA A 148 5.87 3.21 5.81
CA ALA A 148 5.56 4.62 5.55
C ALA A 148 4.19 5.05 6.11
N GLY A 149 3.22 4.13 6.12
CA GLY A 149 1.91 4.35 6.72
C GLY A 149 1.74 3.74 8.11
N TYR A 150 2.81 3.19 8.68
CA TYR A 150 2.74 2.51 9.96
C TYR A 150 2.73 3.53 11.10
N SER A 151 2.01 3.23 12.17
CA SER A 151 1.84 4.17 13.28
C SER A 151 3.05 4.20 14.22
N ALA A 152 3.89 3.16 14.20
CA ALA A 152 5.00 3.00 15.12
C ALA A 152 6.14 3.97 14.89
N PRO A 153 6.77 4.48 15.97
CA PRO A 153 7.98 5.26 15.84
C PRO A 153 9.04 4.40 15.13
N LEU A 154 9.79 5.07 14.27
CA LEU A 154 10.93 4.52 13.56
C LEU A 154 12.15 5.29 14.04
N PRO A 155 12.90 4.78 15.05
CA PRO A 155 14.01 5.52 15.68
C PRO A 155 15.22 5.77 14.76
N GLY A 156 15.14 5.40 13.49
CA GLY A 156 16.20 5.57 12.51
C GLY A 156 16.28 4.45 11.48
N GLN A 157 17.21 4.64 10.55
CA GLN A 157 17.39 3.75 9.39
C GLN A 157 17.72 2.30 9.78
N GLY A 158 18.52 2.08 10.83
CA GLY A 158 18.84 0.72 11.29
C GLY A 158 17.62 -0.09 11.74
N TYR A 159 16.64 0.56 12.38
CA TYR A 159 15.39 -0.07 12.77
C TYR A 159 14.49 -0.35 11.57
N LEU A 160 14.50 0.54 10.56
CA LEU A 160 13.81 0.29 9.29
C LEU A 160 14.35 -0.96 8.62
N LEU A 161 15.67 -1.01 8.41
CA LEU A 161 16.34 -2.16 7.78
C LEU A 161 16.03 -3.46 8.53
N ARG A 162 16.07 -3.44 9.86
CA ARG A 162 15.74 -4.63 10.66
C ARG A 162 14.28 -5.08 10.50
N ARG A 163 13.31 -4.15 10.55
CA ARG A 163 11.89 -4.50 10.34
C ARG A 163 11.62 -5.01 8.93
N LEU A 164 12.24 -4.39 7.93
CA LEU A 164 12.17 -4.86 6.55
C LEU A 164 12.77 -6.27 6.42
N ALA A 165 13.93 -6.52 7.04
CA ALA A 165 14.57 -7.83 7.04
C ALA A 165 13.67 -8.89 7.69
N GLU A 166 13.12 -8.62 8.87
CA GLU A 166 12.19 -9.53 9.57
C GLU A 166 10.95 -9.86 8.73
N ARG A 167 10.43 -8.89 7.97
CA ARG A 167 9.32 -9.10 7.02
C ARG A 167 9.74 -9.96 5.82
N CYS A 168 10.94 -9.73 5.26
CA CYS A 168 11.49 -10.57 4.20
C CYS A 168 11.75 -12.01 4.68
N VAL A 169 12.24 -12.21 5.91
CA VAL A 169 12.36 -13.53 6.54
C VAL A 169 11.01 -14.24 6.57
N ALA A 170 9.96 -13.56 7.00
CA ALA A 170 8.62 -14.15 7.08
C ALA A 170 8.02 -14.51 5.70
N GLU A 171 8.44 -13.81 4.64
CA GLU A 171 7.92 -14.02 3.27
C GLU A 171 8.76 -15.03 2.46
N PHE A 172 10.08 -15.05 2.65
CA PHE A 172 11.03 -15.78 1.79
C PHE A 172 11.95 -16.76 2.53
N GLY A 173 11.97 -16.75 3.88
CA GLY A 173 12.55 -17.82 4.70
C GLY A 173 14.06 -17.79 4.97
N GLN A 174 14.81 -16.80 4.50
CA GLN A 174 16.24 -16.66 4.84
C GLN A 174 16.45 -16.01 6.23
N SER A 175 17.70 -15.85 6.66
CA SER A 175 18.03 -15.25 7.95
C SER A 175 17.94 -13.71 7.94
N VAL A 176 17.77 -13.10 9.12
CA VAL A 176 17.78 -11.62 9.24
C VAL A 176 19.11 -11.01 8.76
N PRO A 177 20.30 -11.53 9.13
CA PRO A 177 21.57 -11.01 8.63
C PRO A 177 21.66 -11.02 7.09
N TYR A 178 21.19 -12.08 6.44
CA TYR A 178 21.17 -12.18 4.98
C TYR A 178 20.42 -11.01 4.32
N TYR A 179 19.23 -10.67 4.81
CA TYR A 179 18.47 -9.53 4.27
C TYR A 179 19.07 -8.18 4.68
N LEU A 180 19.63 -8.06 5.89
CA LEU A 180 20.27 -6.81 6.32
C LEU A 180 21.42 -6.39 5.40
N GLU A 181 22.21 -7.35 4.89
CA GLU A 181 23.30 -7.09 3.95
C GLU A 181 22.79 -6.61 2.58
N ARG A 182 21.65 -7.14 2.12
CA ARG A 182 21.11 -6.87 0.77
C ARG A 182 20.18 -5.68 0.70
N LEU A 183 19.46 -5.38 1.78
CA LEU A 183 18.42 -4.35 1.83
C LEU A 183 18.89 -2.95 1.40
N PRO A 184 20.11 -2.47 1.74
CA PRO A 184 20.57 -1.17 1.27
C PRO A 184 20.56 -1.05 -0.26
N SER A 185 21.08 -2.07 -0.96
CA SER A 185 21.08 -2.12 -2.42
C SER A 185 19.67 -2.23 -2.99
N ILE A 186 18.83 -3.11 -2.42
CA ILE A 186 17.43 -3.27 -2.85
C ILE A 186 16.66 -1.95 -2.69
N ILE A 187 16.83 -1.24 -1.57
CA ILE A 187 16.18 0.05 -1.31
C ILE A 187 16.66 1.09 -2.31
N GLN A 188 17.95 1.12 -2.65
CA GLN A 188 18.49 2.03 -3.65
C GLN A 188 17.86 1.79 -5.03
N THR A 189 17.76 0.53 -5.45
CA THR A 189 17.06 0.14 -6.70
C THR A 189 15.60 0.56 -6.67
N VAL A 190 14.89 0.28 -5.58
CA VAL A 190 13.48 0.68 -5.41
C VAL A 190 13.33 2.20 -5.48
N LYS A 191 14.18 2.95 -4.79
CA LYS A 191 14.17 4.42 -4.79
C LYS A 191 14.43 4.97 -6.18
N ARG A 192 15.38 4.41 -6.94
CA ARG A 192 15.67 4.84 -8.31
C ARG A 192 14.48 4.60 -9.25
N VAL A 193 13.92 3.38 -9.24
CA VAL A 193 12.78 3.00 -10.10
C VAL A 193 11.52 3.79 -9.75
N CYS A 194 11.20 3.94 -8.46
CA CYS A 194 10.01 4.65 -8.00
C CYS A 194 10.19 6.18 -7.97
N GLY A 195 11.44 6.65 -8.02
CA GLY A 195 11.82 8.05 -8.10
C GLY A 195 11.74 8.61 -9.52
N GLY A 196 11.81 7.73 -10.52
CA GLY A 196 11.64 8.06 -11.93
C GLY A 196 10.19 8.39 -12.30
N GLY A 197 10.03 9.05 -13.45
CA GLY A 197 8.74 9.23 -14.09
C GLY A 197 7.95 10.48 -13.74
N LYS A 198 6.64 10.45 -14.06
CA LYS A 198 5.73 11.58 -13.85
C LYS A 198 5.68 12.00 -12.37
N ARG A 199 5.91 13.29 -12.14
CA ARG A 199 5.88 13.89 -10.80
C ARG A 199 4.45 14.00 -10.25
N VAL A 200 4.32 13.85 -8.93
CA VAL A 200 3.06 13.92 -8.19
C VAL A 200 2.97 15.26 -7.50
N ASN A 201 1.85 15.98 -7.66
CA ASN A 201 1.58 17.19 -6.89
C ASN A 201 1.17 16.81 -5.45
N VAL A 202 1.99 17.14 -4.47
CA VAL A 202 1.71 16.98 -3.03
C VAL A 202 1.35 18.30 -2.35
N GLY A 203 1.44 19.41 -3.08
CA GLY A 203 1.01 20.73 -2.65
C GLY A 203 -0.47 20.99 -2.89
N THR A 204 -0.87 22.26 -2.79
CA THR A 204 -2.26 22.67 -3.07
C THR A 204 -2.42 23.01 -4.56
N ARG A 205 -3.67 23.22 -5.00
CA ARG A 205 -3.92 23.72 -6.36
C ARG A 205 -3.29 25.09 -6.61
N THR A 206 -3.21 25.92 -5.58
CA THR A 206 -2.69 27.30 -5.65
C THR A 206 -1.18 27.37 -5.41
N VAL A 207 -0.62 26.38 -4.72
CA VAL A 207 0.83 26.25 -4.46
C VAL A 207 1.20 24.80 -4.73
N PRO A 208 1.37 24.41 -6.01
CA PRO A 208 1.71 23.04 -6.36
C PRO A 208 3.15 22.72 -5.98
N GLU A 209 3.37 21.50 -5.52
CA GLU A 209 4.69 20.96 -5.22
C GLU A 209 4.81 19.60 -5.89
N TYR A 210 5.61 19.51 -6.95
CA TYR A 210 5.76 18.29 -7.74
C TYR A 210 6.98 17.51 -7.29
N VAL A 211 6.76 16.33 -6.71
CA VAL A 211 7.82 15.43 -6.22
C VAL A 211 7.74 14.07 -6.89
N SER A 212 8.75 13.21 -6.70
CA SER A 212 8.64 11.83 -7.22
C SER A 212 7.54 11.05 -6.49
N TRP A 213 7.06 9.96 -7.09
CA TRP A 213 6.10 9.07 -6.42
C TRP A 213 6.71 8.50 -5.13
N TYR A 214 7.99 8.14 -5.17
CA TYR A 214 8.71 7.64 -3.99
C TYR A 214 8.78 8.70 -2.88
N ASP A 215 9.10 9.95 -3.22
CA ASP A 215 9.14 11.03 -2.24
C ASP A 215 7.76 11.29 -1.62
N ALA A 216 6.72 11.34 -2.44
CA ALA A 216 5.36 11.62 -2.00
C ALA A 216 4.83 10.57 -1.00
N TYR A 217 5.10 9.29 -1.26
CA TYR A 217 4.38 8.21 -0.61
C TYR A 217 5.24 7.27 0.25
N ILE A 218 6.57 7.37 0.17
CA ILE A 218 7.52 6.56 0.95
C ILE A 218 8.41 7.45 1.81
N ASP A 219 9.27 8.28 1.19
CA ASP A 219 10.31 9.03 1.93
C ASP A 219 9.72 10.09 2.87
N ARG A 220 8.76 10.91 2.41
CA ARG A 220 8.12 11.92 3.28
C ARG A 220 7.31 11.29 4.41
N PRO A 221 6.46 10.27 4.17
CA PRO A 221 5.70 9.64 5.26
C PRO A 221 6.55 8.83 6.24
N LEU A 222 7.64 8.19 5.78
CA LEU A 222 8.62 7.56 6.68
C LEU A 222 9.29 8.55 7.62
N GLY A 223 9.28 9.83 7.25
CA GLY A 223 9.77 10.90 8.10
C GLY A 223 11.29 10.93 8.16
N ARG A 224 11.88 11.79 7.34
CA ARG A 224 12.79 12.81 7.90
C ARG A 224 12.03 13.62 8.97
N ARG A 225 11.66 12.96 10.07
CA ARG A 225 11.09 13.51 11.29
C ARG A 225 12.28 13.96 12.14
N PRO A 226 12.25 15.16 12.71
CA PRO A 226 13.33 15.65 13.55
C PRO A 226 13.42 14.76 14.80
N ASP A 227 14.44 13.90 14.86
CA ASP A 227 14.94 13.45 16.16
C ASP A 227 15.52 14.70 16.85
N SER A 228 15.03 15.01 18.05
CA SER A 228 15.49 16.14 18.88
C SER A 228 16.95 16.02 19.36
N THR A 229 17.73 15.11 18.80
CA THR A 229 19.12 14.82 19.20
C THR A 229 20.08 14.66 18.03
N THR A 230 19.66 14.85 16.78
CA THR A 230 20.53 14.57 15.63
C THR A 230 20.98 15.88 14.97
N ARG A 231 22.28 16.18 15.13
CA ARG A 231 22.97 17.28 14.46
C ARG A 231 22.81 17.14 12.94
N SER A 232 22.52 18.25 12.27
CA SER A 232 22.37 18.32 10.81
C SER A 232 23.63 17.79 10.12
N LEU A 233 23.49 16.78 9.28
CA LEU A 233 24.52 16.41 8.32
C LEU A 233 24.44 17.40 7.15
N SER A 234 25.58 17.94 6.73
CA SER A 234 25.68 18.85 5.58
C SER A 234 25.41 18.11 4.27
N ASP A 235 24.92 18.86 3.27
CA ASP A 235 24.54 18.34 1.94
C ASP A 235 25.67 17.61 1.19
N GLU A 236 26.94 17.81 1.58
CA GLU A 236 28.09 17.12 0.98
C GLU A 236 28.22 15.62 1.36
N ASP A 237 27.58 15.16 2.43
CA ASP A 237 27.63 13.75 2.86
C ASP A 237 26.42 12.91 2.39
N ALA A 238 25.41 13.54 1.76
CA ALA A 238 24.18 12.88 1.34
C ALA A 238 24.32 12.10 0.03
N PHE A 239 25.39 12.34 -0.72
CA PHE A 239 25.69 11.69 -2.00
C PHE A 239 27.20 11.44 -2.12
N PRO A 240 27.72 10.27 -1.73
CA PRO A 240 29.08 9.92 -2.08
C PRO A 240 29.20 9.94 -3.62
N GLN A 241 30.16 10.74 -4.11
CA GLN A 241 30.56 10.75 -5.52
C GLN A 241 30.95 9.33 -5.93
N GLY A 242 30.17 8.74 -6.86
CA GLY A 242 30.32 7.35 -7.30
C GLY A 242 29.00 6.57 -7.52
N ALA A 243 27.85 7.13 -7.15
CA ALA A 243 26.53 6.48 -7.27
C ALA A 243 25.93 6.42 -8.71
N ASP A 244 26.73 6.75 -9.74
CA ASP A 244 26.35 6.68 -11.15
C ASP A 244 26.55 5.29 -11.77
N GLN A 245 27.04 4.32 -11.00
CA GLN A 245 27.14 2.93 -11.46
C GLN A 245 26.01 2.09 -10.86
N VAL A 246 25.10 1.64 -11.73
CA VAL A 246 24.22 0.52 -11.43
C VAL A 246 25.05 -0.75 -11.60
N GLU A 247 25.48 -1.38 -10.51
CA GLU A 247 26.15 -2.69 -10.60
C GLU A 247 25.19 -3.81 -11.04
N ASP A 248 23.88 -3.57 -10.93
CA ASP A 248 22.83 -4.51 -11.31
C ASP A 248 22.29 -4.23 -12.74
N PRO A 249 22.65 -5.07 -13.73
CA PRO A 249 22.17 -4.91 -15.11
C PRO A 249 20.65 -5.05 -15.25
N ASP A 250 19.96 -5.70 -14.31
CA ASP A 250 18.50 -5.83 -14.34
C ASP A 250 17.81 -4.56 -13.82
N ALA A 251 18.46 -3.81 -12.92
CA ALA A 251 17.98 -2.50 -12.46
C ALA A 251 18.11 -1.40 -13.54
N ALA A 252 19.12 -1.48 -14.41
CA ALA A 252 19.21 -0.60 -15.58
C ALA A 252 18.06 -0.84 -16.57
N ARG A 253 17.74 -2.11 -16.85
CA ARG A 253 16.61 -2.49 -17.70
C ARG A 253 15.26 -2.07 -17.12
N ALA A 254 15.11 -2.16 -15.80
CA ALA A 254 13.95 -1.68 -15.06
C ALA A 254 13.73 -0.16 -15.23
N PHE A 255 14.82 0.61 -15.15
CA PHE A 255 14.78 2.07 -15.33
C PHE A 255 14.34 2.46 -16.75
N ASP A 256 14.94 1.86 -17.78
CA ASP A 256 14.54 2.08 -19.17
C ASP A 256 13.08 1.72 -19.42
N ALA A 257 12.53 0.73 -18.71
CA ALA A 257 11.14 0.33 -18.82
C ALA A 257 10.19 1.37 -18.20
N VAL A 258 10.55 2.00 -17.08
CA VAL A 258 9.75 3.09 -16.48
C VAL A 258 9.83 4.35 -17.34
N GLU A 259 11.02 4.74 -17.80
CA GLU A 259 11.15 5.91 -18.68
C GLU A 259 10.38 5.73 -19.99
N ARG A 260 10.45 4.55 -20.62
CA ARG A 260 9.63 4.23 -21.79
C ARG A 260 8.13 4.25 -21.48
N ALA A 261 7.70 3.83 -20.29
CA ALA A 261 6.29 3.85 -19.91
C ALA A 261 5.78 5.26 -19.57
N ASP A 262 6.62 6.17 -19.07
CA ASP A 262 6.26 7.56 -18.77
C ASP A 262 6.34 8.48 -20.00
N GLN A 263 7.06 8.09 -21.05
CA GLN A 263 7.04 8.76 -22.36
C GLN A 263 5.77 8.46 -23.17
N VAL A 264 4.94 7.54 -22.73
CA VAL A 264 3.69 7.20 -23.42
C VAL A 264 2.52 7.82 -22.67
N GLU A 265 1.89 8.83 -23.30
CA GLU A 265 0.78 9.60 -22.73
C GLU A 265 -0.51 8.79 -22.55
N ASP A 266 -0.58 7.55 -23.06
CA ASP A 266 -1.72 6.66 -22.93
C ASP A 266 -1.31 5.16 -22.83
N PRO A 267 -1.56 4.46 -21.70
CA PRO A 267 -1.28 3.03 -21.59
C PRO A 267 -2.00 2.17 -22.64
N ASP A 268 -3.12 2.64 -23.19
CA ASP A 268 -3.82 1.96 -24.29
C ASP A 268 -3.06 2.13 -25.61
N ALA A 269 -2.33 3.22 -25.82
CA ALA A 269 -1.48 3.44 -27.00
C ALA A 269 -0.29 2.46 -27.06
N VAL A 270 0.35 2.14 -25.92
CA VAL A 270 1.42 1.11 -25.89
C VAL A 270 0.90 -0.26 -26.32
N VAL A 271 -0.29 -0.61 -25.84
CA VAL A 271 -0.92 -1.90 -26.16
C VAL A 271 -1.27 -1.94 -27.64
N VAL A 272 -1.85 -0.85 -28.17
CA VAL A 272 -2.17 -0.71 -29.59
C VAL A 272 -0.91 -0.77 -30.45
N ASP A 273 0.16 -0.03 -30.10
CA ASP A 273 1.43 -0.02 -30.85
C ASP A 273 2.11 -1.39 -30.85
N MET A 274 2.10 -2.11 -29.73
CA MET A 274 2.65 -3.46 -29.67
C MET A 274 1.85 -4.44 -30.54
N VAL A 275 0.51 -4.30 -30.57
CA VAL A 275 -0.37 -5.11 -31.41
C VAL A 275 -0.15 -4.77 -32.89
N VAL A 276 -0.23 -3.50 -33.26
CA VAL A 276 -0.04 -2.99 -34.62
C VAL A 276 1.37 -3.29 -35.14
N GLY A 277 2.42 -2.99 -34.37
CA GLY A 277 3.81 -3.26 -34.74
C GLY A 277 4.14 -4.75 -34.85
N GLY A 278 3.59 -5.58 -33.95
CA GLY A 278 3.75 -7.04 -34.02
C GLY A 278 3.03 -7.67 -35.22
N LEU A 279 1.93 -7.06 -35.69
CA LEU A 279 1.16 -7.50 -36.85
C LEU A 279 1.70 -6.97 -38.18
N ALA A 280 2.15 -5.71 -38.21
CA ALA A 280 2.73 -5.08 -39.39
C ALA A 280 4.07 -5.72 -39.81
N GLY A 281 4.82 -6.27 -38.85
CA GLY A 281 6.04 -7.03 -39.11
C GLY A 281 5.81 -8.48 -39.58
N ALA A 282 4.57 -8.97 -39.59
CA ALA A 282 4.22 -10.34 -39.93
C ALA A 282 3.53 -10.45 -41.30
N PRO A 283 3.84 -11.47 -42.13
CA PRO A 283 3.08 -11.76 -43.35
C PRO A 283 1.59 -11.97 -43.06
N PRO A 284 0.66 -11.60 -43.98
CA PRO A 284 -0.78 -11.69 -43.75
C PRO A 284 -1.26 -13.06 -43.24
N ASP A 285 -0.72 -14.14 -43.79
CA ASP A 285 -1.08 -15.51 -43.42
C ASP A 285 -0.62 -15.90 -42.00
N ASP A 286 0.34 -15.17 -41.43
CA ASP A 286 0.91 -15.41 -40.11
C ASP A 286 0.42 -14.41 -39.04
N GLN A 287 -0.36 -13.40 -39.42
CA GLN A 287 -0.83 -12.35 -38.51
C GLN A 287 -1.66 -12.88 -37.34
N ALA A 288 -2.49 -13.91 -37.57
CA ALA A 288 -3.23 -14.57 -36.49
C ALA A 288 -2.30 -15.25 -35.47
N ARG A 289 -1.16 -15.80 -35.92
CA ARG A 289 -0.15 -16.40 -35.04
C ARG A 289 0.63 -15.30 -34.30
N ALA A 290 0.99 -14.23 -35.01
CA ALA A 290 1.66 -13.06 -34.45
C ALA A 290 0.82 -12.41 -33.34
N LEU A 291 -0.48 -12.21 -33.56
CA LEU A 291 -1.40 -11.67 -32.55
C LEU A 291 -1.44 -12.53 -31.27
N ARG A 292 -1.50 -13.85 -31.40
CA ARG A 292 -1.45 -14.76 -30.23
C ARG A 292 -0.12 -14.64 -29.47
N GLY A 293 0.99 -14.47 -30.18
CA GLY A 293 2.30 -14.20 -29.59
C GLY A 293 2.34 -12.86 -28.85
N THR A 294 1.79 -11.81 -29.46
CA THR A 294 1.71 -10.47 -28.87
C THR A 294 0.81 -10.44 -27.64
N VAL A 295 -0.34 -11.13 -27.65
CA VAL A 295 -1.23 -11.22 -26.47
C VAL A 295 -0.52 -11.90 -25.28
N ARG A 296 0.30 -12.92 -25.54
CA ARG A 296 1.13 -13.54 -24.50
C ARG A 296 2.23 -12.59 -24.02
N ALA A 297 2.93 -11.92 -24.93
CA ALA A 297 3.94 -10.93 -24.58
C ALA A 297 3.37 -9.73 -23.78
N LEU A 298 2.14 -9.31 -24.06
CA LEU A 298 1.43 -8.30 -23.28
C LEU A 298 1.10 -8.80 -21.86
N ALA A 299 0.78 -10.08 -21.70
CA ALA A 299 0.56 -10.70 -20.39
C ALA A 299 1.88 -10.85 -19.61
N ASP A 300 2.93 -11.32 -20.26
CA ASP A 300 4.26 -11.50 -19.67
C ASP A 300 4.86 -10.16 -19.21
N ARG A 301 4.58 -9.08 -19.95
CA ARG A 301 4.95 -7.70 -19.59
C ARG A 301 3.97 -7.03 -18.61
N GLY A 302 2.92 -7.75 -18.20
CA GLY A 302 1.88 -7.28 -17.29
C GLY A 302 0.94 -6.22 -17.88
N LEU A 303 1.09 -5.82 -19.15
CA LEU A 303 0.24 -4.84 -19.82
C LEU A 303 -1.20 -5.34 -20.00
N LEU A 304 -1.40 -6.66 -20.03
CA LEU A 304 -2.70 -7.31 -19.99
C LEU A 304 -2.78 -8.27 -18.79
N PRO A 305 -3.85 -8.29 -17.97
CA PRO A 305 -3.99 -9.28 -16.91
C PRO A 305 -4.00 -10.71 -17.48
N GLU A 306 -3.23 -11.62 -16.90
CA GLU A 306 -3.06 -13.00 -17.40
C GLU A 306 -4.41 -13.73 -17.61
N ARG A 307 -5.34 -13.58 -16.66
CA ARG A 307 -6.70 -14.14 -16.80
C ARG A 307 -7.46 -13.60 -18.02
N ARG A 308 -7.22 -12.34 -18.40
CA ARG A 308 -7.82 -11.73 -19.60
C ARG A 308 -7.14 -12.20 -20.86
N ALA A 309 -5.81 -12.35 -20.85
CA ALA A 309 -5.05 -12.93 -21.96
C ALA A 309 -5.49 -14.37 -22.25
N VAL A 310 -5.60 -15.21 -21.21
CA VAL A 310 -6.10 -16.59 -21.32
C VAL A 310 -7.54 -16.62 -21.86
N SER A 311 -8.42 -15.75 -21.34
CA SER A 311 -9.80 -15.67 -21.83
C SER A 311 -9.91 -15.20 -23.28
N LEU A 312 -9.03 -14.32 -23.74
CA LEU A 312 -8.99 -13.83 -25.12
C LEU A 312 -8.41 -14.89 -26.07
N LEU A 313 -7.35 -15.58 -25.67
CA LEU A 313 -6.74 -16.66 -26.45
C LEU A 313 -7.65 -17.90 -26.57
N ALA A 314 -8.56 -18.09 -25.63
CA ALA A 314 -9.54 -19.17 -25.63
C ALA A 314 -10.81 -18.85 -26.45
N ASP A 315 -10.98 -17.61 -26.93
CA ASP A 315 -12.16 -17.15 -27.67
C ASP A 315 -11.75 -16.72 -29.10
N PRO A 316 -11.88 -17.61 -30.09
CA PRO A 316 -11.46 -17.33 -31.47
C PRO A 316 -12.18 -16.13 -32.09
N ALA A 317 -13.47 -15.96 -31.81
CA ALA A 317 -14.27 -14.88 -32.39
C ALA A 317 -13.77 -13.51 -31.90
N ARG A 318 -13.47 -13.39 -30.60
CA ARG A 318 -12.88 -12.15 -30.07
C ARG A 318 -11.48 -11.88 -30.57
N LEU A 319 -10.70 -12.93 -30.82
CA LEU A 319 -9.37 -12.79 -31.38
C LEU A 319 -9.43 -12.29 -32.83
N ASP A 320 -10.37 -12.80 -33.61
CA ASP A 320 -10.62 -12.38 -34.99
C ASP A 320 -11.13 -10.93 -35.05
N ASP A 321 -11.97 -10.52 -34.10
CA ASP A 321 -12.41 -9.11 -33.96
C ASP A 321 -11.21 -8.17 -33.71
N VAL A 322 -10.30 -8.55 -32.80
CA VAL A 322 -9.08 -7.78 -32.50
C VAL A 322 -8.15 -7.72 -33.72
N LEU A 323 -8.01 -8.84 -34.44
CA LEU A 323 -7.23 -8.89 -35.67
C LEU A 323 -7.80 -7.95 -36.75
N CYS A 324 -9.11 -7.97 -36.95
CA CYS A 324 -9.80 -7.10 -37.90
C CYS A 324 -9.60 -5.61 -37.57
N GLN A 325 -9.78 -5.23 -36.31
CA GLN A 325 -9.56 -3.85 -35.85
C GLN A 325 -8.10 -3.41 -36.01
N ALA A 326 -7.14 -4.28 -35.70
CA ALA A 326 -5.72 -3.98 -35.88
C ALA A 326 -5.34 -3.82 -37.36
N GLN A 327 -5.92 -4.63 -38.26
CA GLN A 327 -5.71 -4.49 -39.71
C GLN A 327 -6.26 -3.18 -40.27
N VAL A 328 -7.41 -2.71 -39.77
CA VAL A 328 -7.96 -1.38 -40.12
C VAL A 328 -7.00 -0.27 -39.70
N LEU A 329 -6.39 -0.37 -38.51
CA LEU A 329 -5.39 0.60 -38.04
C LEU A 329 -4.11 0.57 -38.88
N ILE A 330 -3.60 -0.62 -39.23
CA ILE A 330 -2.42 -0.76 -40.10
C ILE A 330 -2.68 -0.15 -41.49
N ALA A 331 -3.85 -0.40 -42.07
CA ALA A 331 -4.23 0.15 -43.37
C ALA A 331 -4.42 1.69 -43.33
N GLY A 332 -4.96 2.22 -42.23
CA GLY A 332 -5.11 3.66 -42.01
C GLY A 332 -3.77 4.40 -41.87
N SER A 333 -2.75 3.74 -41.31
CA SER A 333 -1.40 4.30 -41.13
C SER A 333 -0.57 4.40 -42.42
N HIS A 334 -1.00 3.76 -43.51
CA HIS A 334 -0.33 3.81 -44.82
C HIS A 334 -0.89 4.89 -45.77
N CYS A 335 -1.92 5.63 -45.35
CA CYS A 335 -2.53 6.72 -46.13
C CYS A 335 -2.26 8.13 -45.55
N ALA A 336 -1.37 8.25 -44.57
CA ALA A 336 -0.91 9.52 -43.99
C ALA A 336 0.54 9.81 -44.39
#